data_AF-A0A4Q0A1D1-F1
#
_entry.id   AF-A0A4Q0A1D1-F1
#
_cell.length_a   1.000
_cell.length_b   1.000
_cell.length_c   1.000
_cell.angle_alpha   90.00
_cell.angle_beta   90.00
_cell.angle_gamma   90.00
#
_symmetry.space_group_name_H-M   'P 1'
#
loop_
_entity.id
_entity.type
_entity.pdbx_description
1 polymer ?
#
loop_
_entity_poly.entity_id
_entity_poly.type
_entity_poly.pdbx_seq_one_letter_code
_entity_poly.pdbx_strand_id
1 'polypeptide(L)'
;MDKLLKWAVLNSATANEDAPATTQPRPDHQKLDPAIIDHILGKDESVLMREAMAVIQNPNLDWEAKEIAFEDLELLVSHIDNANNLVPLQLWGPLMDLLQDPDPRMRSNAAWILGTSLQNNPKAQRRFQEDLATPMVEGGGGLLRVLPLLQADQPVAVQDKALFCISAYVRQFPPGLQQLIELRGLEMLKLVVEDPARAGKLKRRIYFFLATLLNGADTYGPTLAQRLRKDRYLELLVEQIPQLLEAGELDTLDHALRLLVALHDHDASLSLAKTLKENPALWQAIQKIGQSPARDGISEDVWDKIKSIL
;
A
#
# COMPACT_ATOMS: atom_id res chain seq x y z
N MET A 1 -14.37 10.57 -42.63
CA MET A 1 -13.33 9.99 -43.52
C MET A 1 -12.97 10.92 -44.68
N ASP A 2 -13.93 11.59 -45.30
CA ASP A 2 -13.69 12.49 -46.45
C ASP A 2 -12.76 13.68 -46.20
N LYS A 3 -12.61 14.15 -44.95
CA LYS A 3 -11.70 15.24 -44.61
C LYS A 3 -10.23 14.84 -44.73
N LEU A 4 -9.89 13.59 -44.39
CA LEU A 4 -8.53 13.06 -44.52
C LEU A 4 -8.18 12.76 -45.98
N LEU A 5 -9.14 12.25 -46.76
CA LEU A 5 -8.97 12.04 -48.20
C LEU A 5 -8.81 13.37 -48.95
N LYS A 6 -9.62 14.39 -48.63
CA LYS A 6 -9.47 15.73 -49.20
C LYS A 6 -8.13 16.37 -48.82
N TRP A 7 -7.70 16.21 -47.58
CA TRP A 7 -6.39 16.69 -47.13
C TRP A 7 -5.24 15.99 -47.86
N ALA A 8 -5.31 14.67 -48.04
CA ALA A 8 -4.29 13.91 -48.78
C ALA A 8 -4.24 14.30 -50.26
N VAL A 9 -5.40 14.48 -50.90
CA VAL A 9 -5.47 14.90 -52.32
C VAL A 9 -4.92 16.32 -52.50
N LEU A 10 -5.29 17.26 -51.63
CA LEU A 10 -4.79 18.65 -51.69
C LEU A 10 -3.28 18.74 -51.51
N ASN A 11 -2.70 17.98 -50.56
CA ASN A 11 -1.25 17.97 -50.34
C ASN A 11 -0.48 17.12 -51.38
N SER A 12 -1.15 16.22 -52.09
CA SER A 12 -0.54 15.49 -53.23
C SER A 12 -0.58 16.28 -54.54
N ALA A 13 -1.56 17.16 -54.71
CA ALA A 13 -1.73 17.97 -55.92
C ALA A 13 -0.73 19.14 -56.01
N THR A 14 -0.21 19.62 -54.88
CA THR A 14 0.83 20.66 -54.81
C THR A 14 2.26 20.11 -54.84
N ALA A 15 2.43 18.78 -54.97
CA ALA A 15 3.76 18.14 -54.97
C ALA A 15 4.69 18.63 -56.09
N ASN A 16 4.13 19.23 -57.16
CA ASN A 16 4.88 19.81 -58.27
C ASN A 16 4.94 21.36 -58.23
N GLU A 17 4.30 22.00 -57.25
CA GLU A 17 4.23 23.47 -57.11
C GLU A 17 5.01 23.99 -55.88
N ASP A 18 5.47 23.10 -55.00
CA ASP A 18 6.43 23.46 -53.96
C ASP A 18 7.84 23.71 -54.54
N ALA A 19 8.57 24.60 -53.86
CA ALA A 19 9.87 25.17 -54.22
C ALA A 19 10.81 24.21 -54.99
N PRO A 20 11.61 24.72 -55.95
CA PRO A 20 12.40 23.90 -56.87
C PRO A 20 13.15 22.83 -56.11
N ALA A 21 13.01 21.58 -56.56
CA ALA A 21 13.69 20.41 -56.03
C ALA A 21 15.18 20.73 -55.88
N THR A 22 15.55 21.12 -54.67
CA THR A 22 16.93 21.34 -54.33
C THR A 22 17.51 19.94 -54.34
N THR A 23 18.38 19.65 -55.29
CA THR A 23 19.27 18.47 -55.30
C THR A 23 20.30 18.54 -54.16
N GLN A 24 19.96 19.19 -53.05
CA GLN A 24 20.69 19.04 -51.83
C GLN A 24 20.30 17.67 -51.27
N PRO A 25 21.26 16.77 -51.01
CA PRO A 25 20.97 15.58 -50.23
C PRO A 25 20.24 16.05 -48.97
N ARG A 26 19.15 15.36 -48.60
CA ARG A 26 18.52 15.54 -47.27
C ARG A 26 19.68 15.71 -46.28
N PRO A 27 19.72 16.79 -45.48
CA PRO A 27 20.81 16.97 -44.54
C PRO A 27 20.92 15.66 -43.78
N ASP A 28 22.08 15.01 -43.91
CA ASP A 28 22.38 13.78 -43.21
C ASP A 28 21.98 14.07 -41.77
N HIS A 29 20.99 13.33 -41.25
CA HIS A 29 20.50 13.58 -39.90
C HIS A 29 21.70 13.30 -39.02
N GLN A 30 22.48 14.36 -38.71
CA GLN A 30 23.68 14.24 -37.90
C GLN A 30 23.20 13.52 -36.66
N LYS A 31 23.73 12.31 -36.44
CA LYS A 31 23.40 11.51 -35.28
C LYS A 31 23.61 12.45 -34.10
N LEU A 32 22.50 12.88 -33.49
CA LEU A 32 22.51 13.82 -32.39
C LEU A 32 23.48 13.25 -31.36
N ASP A 33 24.42 14.06 -30.90
CA ASP A 33 25.40 13.65 -29.92
C ASP A 33 24.64 13.06 -28.71
N PRO A 34 24.87 11.79 -28.35
CA PRO A 34 24.24 11.18 -27.19
C PRO A 34 24.41 12.03 -25.92
N ALA A 35 25.52 12.74 -25.77
CA ALA A 35 25.75 13.63 -24.64
C ALA A 35 24.78 14.84 -24.63
N ILE A 36 24.37 15.34 -25.80
CA ILE A 36 23.37 16.41 -25.91
C ILE A 36 21.97 15.87 -25.63
N ILE A 37 21.68 14.65 -26.09
CA ILE A 37 20.41 13.97 -25.78
C ILE A 37 20.28 13.76 -24.27
N ASP A 38 21.31 13.21 -23.63
CA ASP A 38 21.35 12.99 -22.18
C ASP A 38 21.27 14.30 -21.40
N HIS A 39 21.88 15.38 -21.91
CA HIS A 39 21.79 16.69 -21.27
C HIS A 39 20.37 17.29 -21.34
N ILE A 40 19.62 16.99 -22.40
CA ILE A 40 18.26 17.50 -22.60
C ILE A 40 17.20 16.60 -21.92
N LEU A 41 17.37 15.28 -21.99
CA LEU A 41 16.39 14.30 -21.51
C LEU A 41 16.69 13.77 -20.10
N GLY A 42 17.90 13.99 -19.59
CA GLY A 42 18.37 13.38 -18.35
C GLY A 42 18.82 11.93 -18.55
N LYS A 43 19.29 11.31 -17.45
CA LYS A 43 19.63 9.89 -17.43
C LYS A 43 18.36 9.03 -17.53
N ASP A 44 18.49 7.87 -18.16
CA ASP A 44 17.44 6.85 -18.16
C ASP A 44 17.08 6.44 -16.71
N GLU A 45 15.79 6.33 -16.41
CA GLU A 45 15.28 5.96 -15.09
C GLU A 45 15.84 4.61 -14.62
N SER A 46 16.05 3.65 -15.52
CA SER A 46 16.67 2.36 -15.19
C SER A 46 18.13 2.49 -14.73
N VAL A 47 18.85 3.49 -15.22
CA VAL A 47 20.21 3.83 -14.76
C VAL A 47 20.13 4.48 -13.38
N LEU A 48 19.23 5.45 -13.19
CA LEU A 48 19.01 6.10 -11.90
C LEU A 48 18.63 5.10 -10.81
N MET A 49 17.76 4.13 -11.10
CA MET A 49 17.39 3.06 -10.16
C MET A 49 18.60 2.22 -9.70
N ARG A 50 19.51 1.90 -10.63
CA ARG A 50 20.73 1.14 -10.30
C ARG A 50 21.72 1.99 -9.49
N GLU A 51 21.87 3.27 -9.85
CA GLU A 51 22.73 4.22 -9.10
C GLU A 51 22.24 4.38 -7.66
N ALA A 52 20.93 4.57 -7.47
CA ALA A 52 20.32 4.66 -6.15
C ALA A 52 20.57 3.38 -5.32
N MET A 53 20.35 2.19 -5.90
CA MET A 53 20.66 0.94 -5.20
C MET A 53 22.14 0.80 -4.85
N ALA A 54 23.04 1.20 -5.75
CA ALA A 54 24.48 1.17 -5.50
C ALA A 54 24.87 2.08 -4.31
N VAL A 55 24.25 3.24 -4.18
CA VAL A 55 24.42 4.15 -3.03
C VAL A 55 23.91 3.50 -1.74
N ILE A 56 22.68 2.95 -1.76
CA ILE A 56 22.06 2.27 -0.62
C ILE A 56 22.95 1.15 -0.07
N GLN A 57 23.49 0.31 -0.95
CA GLN A 57 24.31 -0.85 -0.58
C GLN A 57 25.76 -0.50 -0.21
N ASN A 58 26.24 0.72 -0.50
CA ASN A 58 27.62 1.09 -0.22
C ASN A 58 27.84 1.25 1.31
N PRO A 59 28.68 0.44 1.96
CA PRO A 59 28.90 0.54 3.40
C PRO A 59 29.73 1.77 3.80
N ASN A 60 30.36 2.45 2.84
CA ASN A 60 31.24 3.60 3.10
C ASN A 60 30.53 4.96 3.01
N LEU A 61 29.26 4.98 2.61
CA LEU A 61 28.46 6.21 2.54
C LEU A 61 27.69 6.40 3.84
N ASP A 62 27.52 7.67 4.22
CA ASP A 62 26.75 8.04 5.40
C ASP A 62 25.25 7.87 5.18
N TRP A 63 24.50 8.11 6.26
CA TRP A 63 23.04 7.96 6.22
C TRP A 63 22.38 9.00 5.30
N GLU A 64 22.87 10.23 5.25
CA GLU A 64 22.26 11.31 4.46
C GLU A 64 22.30 10.97 2.96
N ALA A 65 23.43 10.47 2.45
CA ALA A 65 23.52 10.01 1.07
C ALA A 65 22.59 8.81 0.78
N LYS A 66 22.47 7.87 1.72
CA LYS A 66 21.57 6.71 1.57
C LYS A 66 20.10 7.10 1.63
N GLU A 67 19.75 8.04 2.48
CA GLU A 67 18.39 8.55 2.65
C GLU A 67 17.91 9.18 1.34
N ILE A 68 18.73 10.05 0.73
CA ILE A 68 18.45 10.62 -0.60
C ILE A 68 18.26 9.51 -1.64
N ALA A 69 19.15 8.51 -1.67
CA ALA A 69 19.03 7.41 -2.63
C ALA A 69 17.78 6.53 -2.40
N PHE A 70 17.34 6.36 -1.15
CA PHE A 70 16.08 5.70 -0.85
C PHE A 70 14.88 6.51 -1.35
N GLU A 71 14.87 7.82 -1.14
CA GLU A 71 13.82 8.72 -1.62
C GLU A 71 13.75 8.74 -3.15
N ASP A 72 14.90 8.84 -3.83
CA ASP A 72 15.00 8.81 -5.29
C ASP A 72 14.46 7.49 -5.84
N LEU A 73 14.86 6.35 -5.26
CA LEU A 73 14.39 5.04 -5.70
C LEU A 73 12.90 4.87 -5.44
N GLU A 74 12.38 5.36 -4.30
CA GLU A 74 10.95 5.30 -3.99
C GLU A 74 10.11 6.11 -4.99
N LEU A 75 10.56 7.32 -5.31
CA LEU A 75 9.92 8.17 -6.30
C LEU A 75 9.88 7.49 -7.68
N LEU A 76 11.00 6.92 -8.12
CA LEU A 76 11.10 6.21 -9.39
C LEU A 76 10.12 5.03 -9.46
N VAL A 77 10.06 4.20 -8.41
CA VAL A 77 9.15 3.02 -8.39
C VAL A 77 7.68 3.38 -8.15
N SER A 78 7.36 4.63 -7.84
CA SER A 78 5.97 5.10 -7.86
C SER A 78 5.36 5.02 -9.27
N HIS A 79 6.20 5.04 -10.31
CA HIS A 79 5.80 4.74 -11.66
C HIS A 79 5.77 3.22 -11.89
N ILE A 80 4.61 2.68 -12.29
CA ILE A 80 4.37 1.23 -12.38
C ILE A 80 5.37 0.53 -13.33
N ASP A 81 5.78 1.19 -14.41
CA ASP A 81 6.76 0.61 -15.33
C ASP A 81 8.14 0.45 -14.68
N ASN A 82 8.56 1.42 -13.86
CA ASN A 82 9.81 1.35 -13.10
C ASN A 82 9.74 0.34 -11.97
N ALA A 83 8.62 0.27 -11.24
CA ALA A 83 8.40 -0.81 -10.28
C ALA A 83 8.56 -2.20 -10.93
N ASN A 84 8.03 -2.35 -12.15
CA ASN A 84 8.16 -3.59 -12.92
C ASN A 84 9.58 -3.85 -13.45
N ASN A 85 10.43 -2.82 -13.51
CA ASN A 85 11.85 -2.94 -13.88
C ASN A 85 12.73 -3.43 -12.72
N LEU A 86 12.27 -3.40 -11.47
CA LEU A 86 13.04 -3.93 -10.33
C LEU A 86 13.51 -5.38 -10.54
N VAL A 87 12.72 -6.21 -11.21
CA VAL A 87 13.06 -7.60 -11.51
C VAL A 87 14.13 -7.72 -12.61
N PRO A 88 13.92 -7.22 -13.85
CA PRO A 88 14.95 -7.30 -14.90
C PRO A 88 16.23 -6.52 -14.57
N LEU A 89 16.17 -5.51 -13.70
CA LEU A 89 17.35 -4.79 -13.19
C LEU A 89 18.03 -5.51 -12.01
N GLN A 90 17.52 -6.66 -11.55
CA GLN A 90 18.04 -7.44 -10.41
C GLN A 90 18.08 -6.66 -9.08
N LEU A 91 17.18 -5.68 -8.91
CA LEU A 91 17.09 -4.85 -7.71
C LEU A 91 16.13 -5.41 -6.66
N TRP A 92 15.25 -6.33 -7.06
CA TRP A 92 14.25 -6.94 -6.16
C TRP A 92 14.89 -7.74 -5.01
N GLY A 93 15.85 -8.61 -5.31
CA GLY A 93 16.57 -9.41 -4.29
C GLY A 93 17.23 -8.53 -3.22
N PRO A 94 18.07 -7.56 -3.61
CA PRO A 94 18.63 -6.55 -2.69
C PRO A 94 17.59 -5.88 -1.78
N LEU A 95 16.46 -5.41 -2.33
CA LEU A 95 15.39 -4.79 -1.52
C LEU A 95 14.80 -5.76 -0.49
N MET A 96 14.62 -7.02 -0.88
CA MET A 96 14.08 -8.06 0.01
C MET A 96 15.05 -8.43 1.14
N ASP A 97 16.34 -8.34 0.90
CA ASP A 97 17.37 -8.60 1.92
C ASP A 97 17.48 -7.44 2.92
N LEU A 98 17.28 -6.20 2.46
CA LEU A 98 17.24 -5.01 3.33
C LEU A 98 16.10 -5.06 4.37
N LEU A 99 15.05 -5.85 4.17
CA LEU A 99 14.01 -6.08 5.19
C LEU A 99 14.54 -6.76 6.46
N GLN A 100 15.73 -7.38 6.40
CA GLN A 100 16.39 -8.03 7.53
C GLN A 100 17.66 -7.30 7.99
N ASP A 101 17.94 -6.12 7.43
CA ASP A 101 19.10 -5.31 7.79
C ASP A 101 19.10 -4.97 9.29
N PRO A 102 20.25 -4.95 10.00
CA PRO A 102 20.29 -4.56 11.41
C PRO A 102 19.84 -3.11 11.66
N ASP A 103 20.02 -2.19 10.72
CA ASP A 103 19.59 -0.80 10.84
C ASP A 103 18.07 -0.66 10.58
N PRO A 104 17.27 -0.19 11.56
CA PRO A 104 15.84 0.00 11.37
C PRO A 104 15.50 0.97 10.22
N ARG A 105 16.37 1.93 9.92
CA ARG A 105 16.13 2.89 8.84
C ARG A 105 16.24 2.23 7.47
N MET A 106 17.15 1.26 7.31
CA MET A 106 17.26 0.42 6.11
C MET A 106 15.99 -0.42 5.93
N ARG A 107 15.54 -1.11 6.99
CA ARG A 107 14.31 -1.93 6.94
C ARG A 107 13.07 -1.10 6.61
N SER A 108 12.93 0.08 7.24
CA SER A 108 11.79 0.98 7.02
C SER A 108 11.71 1.46 5.57
N ASN A 109 12.83 1.92 5.00
CA ASN A 109 12.86 2.40 3.62
C ASN A 109 12.71 1.27 2.59
N ALA A 110 13.27 0.09 2.85
CA ALA A 110 13.03 -1.08 2.00
C ALA A 110 11.55 -1.47 1.96
N ALA A 111 10.88 -1.52 3.13
CA ALA A 111 9.44 -1.77 3.21
C ALA A 111 8.62 -0.67 2.52
N TRP A 112 9.10 0.58 2.54
CA TRP A 112 8.46 1.68 1.84
C TRP A 112 8.51 1.49 0.32
N ILE A 113 9.70 1.29 -0.26
CA ILE A 113 9.90 1.07 -1.70
C ILE A 113 9.12 -0.15 -2.19
N LEU A 114 9.17 -1.26 -1.45
CA LEU A 114 8.38 -2.45 -1.78
C LEU A 114 6.88 -2.15 -1.74
N GLY A 115 6.40 -1.48 -0.69
CA GLY A 115 4.99 -1.08 -0.60
C GLY A 115 4.55 -0.18 -1.76
N THR A 116 5.38 0.77 -2.16
CA THR A 116 5.10 1.66 -3.30
C THR A 116 5.05 0.87 -4.61
N SER A 117 6.00 -0.05 -4.81
CA SER A 117 6.06 -0.93 -5.99
C SER A 117 4.85 -1.86 -6.12
N LEU A 118 4.25 -2.25 -4.99
CA LEU A 118 3.11 -3.17 -4.91
C LEU A 118 1.76 -2.50 -5.15
N GLN A 119 1.66 -1.20 -4.87
CA GLN A 119 0.39 -0.49 -4.86
C GLN A 119 -0.28 -0.54 -6.24
N ASN A 120 -1.46 -1.15 -6.31
CA ASN A 120 -2.22 -1.32 -7.55
C ASN A 120 -1.41 -1.98 -8.70
N ASN A 121 -0.43 -2.83 -8.36
CA ASN A 121 0.44 -3.48 -9.32
C ASN A 121 0.41 -5.02 -9.19
N PRO A 122 -0.50 -5.72 -9.89
CA PRO A 122 -0.61 -7.17 -9.83
C PRO A 122 0.65 -7.94 -10.24
N LYS A 123 1.53 -7.34 -11.06
CA LYS A 123 2.79 -7.98 -11.47
C LYS A 123 3.78 -8.00 -10.31
N ALA A 124 3.98 -6.85 -9.64
CA ALA A 124 4.79 -6.78 -8.43
C ALA A 124 4.18 -7.59 -7.27
N GLN A 125 2.85 -7.56 -7.09
CA GLN A 125 2.16 -8.36 -6.08
C GLN A 125 2.39 -9.86 -6.30
N ARG A 126 2.26 -10.36 -7.53
CA ARG A 126 2.60 -11.77 -7.84
C ARG A 126 4.07 -12.08 -7.53
N ARG A 127 4.99 -11.20 -7.91
CA ARG A 127 6.41 -11.38 -7.61
C ARG A 127 6.70 -11.43 -6.11
N PHE A 128 6.00 -10.62 -5.32
CA PHE A 128 6.11 -10.61 -3.86
C PHE A 128 5.49 -11.85 -3.20
N GLN A 129 4.45 -12.42 -3.83
CA GLN A 129 3.79 -13.64 -3.38
C GLN A 129 4.65 -14.89 -3.56
N GLU A 130 5.41 -14.99 -4.66
CA GLU A 130 6.13 -16.20 -5.08
C GLU A 130 6.91 -16.84 -3.92
N ASP A 131 6.53 -18.09 -3.63
CA ASP A 131 6.59 -18.71 -2.30
C ASP A 131 7.90 -19.47 -2.01
N LEU A 132 8.13 -19.70 -0.71
CA LEU A 132 9.36 -20.13 -0.01
C LEU A 132 9.96 -21.53 -0.32
N ALA A 133 9.51 -22.25 -1.35
CA ALA A 133 9.86 -23.66 -1.52
C ALA A 133 10.82 -23.97 -2.68
N THR A 134 11.29 -22.98 -3.42
CA THR A 134 12.34 -23.20 -4.42
C THR A 134 13.64 -22.53 -3.98
N PRO A 135 14.69 -23.30 -3.62
CA PRO A 135 16.02 -22.75 -3.34
C PRO A 135 16.70 -22.14 -4.59
N MET A 136 15.93 -21.89 -5.67
CA MET A 136 16.41 -21.41 -6.97
C MET A 136 15.75 -20.09 -7.40
N VAL A 137 14.87 -19.50 -6.58
CA VAL A 137 14.35 -18.15 -6.82
C VAL A 137 14.92 -17.24 -5.73
N GLU A 138 15.84 -16.36 -6.11
CA GLU A 138 16.29 -15.26 -5.25
C GLU A 138 15.06 -14.49 -4.74
N GLY A 139 14.87 -14.40 -3.41
CA GLY A 139 13.83 -13.54 -2.80
C GLY A 139 13.01 -14.13 -1.66
N GLY A 140 12.50 -15.37 -1.74
CA GLY A 140 11.53 -15.91 -0.76
C GLY A 140 10.23 -15.08 -0.64
N GLY A 141 9.18 -15.66 -0.06
CA GLY A 141 7.87 -15.00 0.05
C GLY A 141 7.93 -13.71 0.86
N GLY A 142 7.60 -12.58 0.23
CA GLY A 142 7.82 -11.25 0.83
C GLY A 142 7.00 -11.00 2.08
N LEU A 143 5.81 -11.60 2.15
CA LEU A 143 4.94 -11.44 3.31
C LEU A 143 5.56 -12.05 4.57
N LEU A 144 6.30 -13.16 4.47
CA LEU A 144 7.02 -13.74 5.62
C LEU A 144 8.17 -12.86 6.13
N ARG A 145 8.76 -12.02 5.27
CA ARG A 145 9.81 -11.07 5.69
C ARG A 145 9.23 -9.83 6.33
N VAL A 146 8.06 -9.37 5.87
CA VAL A 146 7.45 -8.11 6.35
C VAL A 146 6.60 -8.31 7.61
N LEU A 147 5.92 -9.45 7.78
CA LEU A 147 5.07 -9.70 8.95
C LEU A 147 5.82 -9.58 10.31
N PRO A 148 7.03 -10.14 10.48
CA PRO A 148 7.79 -9.98 11.73
C PRO A 148 8.14 -8.52 12.08
N LEU A 149 8.22 -7.64 11.07
CA LEU A 149 8.50 -6.22 11.26
C LEU A 149 7.36 -5.47 11.97
N LEU A 150 6.14 -6.02 11.97
CA LEU A 150 5.02 -5.48 12.74
C LEU A 150 5.11 -5.79 14.23
N GLN A 151 5.68 -6.94 14.61
CA GLN A 151 5.62 -7.43 15.99
C GLN A 151 6.86 -7.09 16.81
N ALA A 152 8.04 -7.13 16.19
CA ALA A 152 9.30 -6.90 16.91
C ALA A 152 9.32 -5.52 17.58
N ASP A 153 10.04 -5.42 18.70
CA ASP A 153 10.29 -4.17 19.44
C ASP A 153 11.19 -3.25 18.59
N GLN A 154 10.59 -2.67 17.56
CA GLN A 154 11.25 -1.86 16.54
C GLN A 154 10.59 -0.48 16.48
N PRO A 155 11.31 0.53 15.95
CA PRO A 155 10.78 1.88 15.83
C PRO A 155 9.44 1.89 15.07
N VAL A 156 8.51 2.75 15.52
CA VAL A 156 7.17 2.91 14.92
C VAL A 156 7.25 3.14 13.40
N ALA A 157 8.31 3.81 12.91
CA ALA A 157 8.56 4.03 11.49
C ALA A 157 8.68 2.71 10.68
N VAL A 158 9.29 1.67 11.24
CA VAL A 158 9.40 0.36 10.57
C VAL A 158 8.02 -0.28 10.48
N GLN A 159 7.26 -0.28 11.57
CA GLN A 159 5.93 -0.86 11.62
C GLN A 159 4.96 -0.15 10.68
N ASP A 160 5.05 1.19 10.62
CA ASP A 160 4.24 2.01 9.75
C ASP A 160 4.47 1.69 8.26
N LYS A 161 5.72 1.42 7.87
CA LYS A 161 6.07 1.05 6.49
C LYS A 161 5.81 -0.43 6.21
N ALA A 162 5.97 -1.32 7.19
CA ALA A 162 5.58 -2.72 7.08
C ALA A 162 4.06 -2.86 6.87
N LEU A 163 3.26 -2.15 7.67
CA LEU A 163 1.79 -2.15 7.50
C LEU A 163 1.39 -1.57 6.14
N PHE A 164 2.08 -0.52 5.67
CA PHE A 164 1.88 0.02 4.33
C PHE A 164 2.17 -1.03 3.24
N CYS A 165 3.30 -1.71 3.32
CA CYS A 165 3.69 -2.76 2.39
C CYS A 165 2.68 -3.92 2.37
N ILE A 166 2.25 -4.40 3.53
CA ILE A 166 1.21 -5.44 3.65
C ILE A 166 -0.10 -4.96 3.03
N SER A 167 -0.52 -3.75 3.35
CA SER A 167 -1.73 -3.14 2.80
C SER A 167 -1.67 -3.03 1.27
N ALA A 168 -0.54 -2.57 0.71
CA ALA A 168 -0.35 -2.47 -0.73
C ALA A 168 -0.32 -3.86 -1.41
N TYR A 169 0.24 -4.86 -0.73
CA TYR A 169 0.29 -6.23 -1.23
C TYR A 169 -1.11 -6.85 -1.37
N VAL A 170 -1.98 -6.70 -0.36
CA VAL A 170 -3.26 -7.43 -0.34
C VAL A 170 -4.43 -6.68 -0.97
N ARG A 171 -4.36 -5.35 -1.07
CA ARG A 171 -5.46 -4.55 -1.64
C ARG A 171 -5.65 -4.91 -3.11
N GLN A 172 -6.91 -5.21 -3.47
CA GLN A 172 -7.30 -5.61 -4.82
C GLN A 172 -6.51 -6.83 -5.35
N PHE A 173 -5.95 -7.65 -4.45
CA PHE A 173 -5.16 -8.82 -4.79
C PHE A 173 -5.57 -10.02 -3.91
N PRO A 174 -6.66 -10.73 -4.28
CA PRO A 174 -7.18 -11.85 -3.50
C PRO A 174 -6.15 -12.93 -3.12
N PRO A 175 -5.19 -13.32 -3.99
CA PRO A 175 -4.17 -14.29 -3.60
C PRO A 175 -3.29 -13.82 -2.43
N GLY A 176 -3.01 -12.51 -2.34
CA GLY A 176 -2.26 -11.95 -1.22
C GLY A 176 -3.06 -11.88 0.07
N LEU A 177 -4.36 -11.58 0.00
CA LEU A 177 -5.24 -11.68 1.17
C LEU A 177 -5.31 -13.12 1.69
N GLN A 178 -5.42 -14.11 0.79
CA GLN A 178 -5.38 -15.50 1.16
C GLN A 178 -4.06 -15.87 1.86
N GLN A 179 -2.92 -15.46 1.28
CA GLN A 179 -1.61 -15.70 1.89
C GLN A 179 -1.49 -15.03 3.27
N LEU A 180 -2.04 -13.82 3.46
CA LEU A 180 -2.09 -13.15 4.77
C LEU A 180 -2.87 -13.95 5.82
N ILE A 181 -3.99 -14.56 5.42
CA ILE A 181 -4.81 -15.40 6.30
C ILE A 181 -4.07 -16.70 6.65
N GLU A 182 -3.42 -17.34 5.67
CA GLU A 182 -2.67 -18.58 5.83
C GLU A 182 -1.44 -18.39 6.74
N LEU A 183 -0.75 -17.26 6.60
CA LEU A 183 0.41 -16.88 7.40
C LEU A 183 0.05 -16.27 8.76
N ARG A 184 -1.22 -16.37 9.19
CA ARG A 184 -1.70 -15.84 10.48
C ARG A 184 -1.46 -14.34 10.66
N GLY A 185 -1.43 -13.59 9.56
CA GLY A 185 -1.20 -12.15 9.57
C GLY A 185 -2.31 -11.37 10.23
N LEU A 186 -3.56 -11.85 10.19
CA LEU A 186 -4.68 -11.23 10.89
C LEU A 186 -4.53 -11.34 12.41
N GLU A 187 -4.03 -12.45 12.94
CA GLU A 187 -3.70 -12.55 14.37
C GLU A 187 -2.55 -11.62 14.75
N MET A 188 -1.53 -11.47 13.89
CA MET A 188 -0.43 -10.54 14.17
C MET A 188 -0.89 -9.09 14.24
N LEU A 189 -1.78 -8.67 13.33
CA LEU A 189 -2.41 -7.34 13.38
C LEU A 189 -3.22 -7.15 14.67
N LYS A 190 -3.91 -8.21 15.11
CA LYS A 190 -4.69 -8.20 16.34
C LYS A 190 -3.82 -7.94 17.57
N LEU A 191 -2.67 -8.62 17.65
CA LEU A 191 -1.72 -8.43 18.74
C LEU A 191 -1.17 -6.99 18.80
N VAL A 192 -0.99 -6.34 17.65
CA VAL A 192 -0.55 -4.94 17.59
C VAL A 192 -1.62 -3.97 18.11
N VAL A 193 -2.90 -4.23 17.82
CA VAL A 193 -4.00 -3.37 18.33
C VAL A 193 -4.31 -3.61 19.80
N GLU A 194 -4.14 -4.84 20.30
CA GLU A 194 -4.30 -5.22 21.71
C GLU A 194 -3.23 -4.60 22.61
N ASP A 195 -2.02 -4.40 22.11
CA ASP A 195 -0.90 -3.89 22.90
C ASP A 195 -1.14 -2.42 23.32
N PRO A 196 -1.30 -2.12 24.62
CA PRO A 196 -1.56 -0.77 25.11
C PRO A 196 -0.35 0.16 24.94
N ALA A 197 0.87 -0.37 24.77
CA ALA A 197 2.07 0.44 24.55
C ALA A 197 2.21 0.94 23.10
N ARG A 198 1.40 0.43 22.16
CA ARG A 198 1.49 0.82 20.74
C ARG A 198 0.79 2.16 20.49
N ALA A 199 1.40 2.94 19.60
CA ALA A 199 0.89 4.25 19.20
C ALA A 199 -0.52 4.15 18.60
N GLY A 200 -1.45 5.01 19.05
CA GLY A 200 -2.83 5.07 18.54
C GLY A 200 -2.92 5.22 17.01
N LYS A 201 -1.95 5.93 16.40
CA LYS A 201 -1.84 6.05 14.93
C LYS A 201 -1.71 4.70 14.23
N LEU A 202 -0.93 3.75 14.76
CA LEU A 202 -0.77 2.43 14.16
C LEU A 202 -2.07 1.62 14.29
N LYS A 203 -2.71 1.67 15.46
CA LYS A 203 -4.00 1.00 15.70
C LYS A 203 -5.08 1.50 14.74
N ARG A 204 -5.19 2.83 14.60
CA ARG A 204 -6.09 3.49 13.64
C ARG A 204 -5.88 2.98 12.21
N ARG A 205 -4.62 2.88 11.77
CA ARG A 205 -4.29 2.39 10.41
C ARG A 205 -4.68 0.92 10.23
N ILE A 206 -4.55 0.08 11.26
CA ILE A 206 -4.99 -1.33 11.23
C ILE A 206 -6.51 -1.42 11.12
N TYR A 207 -7.26 -0.68 11.97
CA TYR A 207 -8.72 -0.66 11.88
C TYR A 207 -9.21 -0.16 10.52
N PHE A 208 -8.62 0.93 10.01
CA PHE A 208 -8.89 1.44 8.66
C PHE A 208 -8.65 0.38 7.59
N PHE A 209 -7.50 -0.28 7.66
CA PHE A 209 -7.09 -1.31 6.70
C PHE A 209 -8.08 -2.47 6.68
N LEU A 210 -8.43 -3.03 7.84
CA LEU A 210 -9.38 -4.14 7.95
C LEU A 210 -10.79 -3.74 7.47
N ALA A 211 -11.27 -2.55 7.86
CA ALA A 211 -12.56 -2.05 7.40
C ALA A 211 -12.58 -1.84 5.88
N THR A 212 -11.47 -1.33 5.32
CA THR A 212 -11.34 -1.17 3.86
C THR A 212 -11.34 -2.51 3.13
N LEU A 213 -10.70 -3.54 3.69
CA LEU A 213 -10.70 -4.88 3.08
C LEU A 213 -12.09 -5.50 3.08
N LEU A 214 -12.85 -5.37 4.18
CA LEU A 214 -14.23 -5.85 4.23
C LEU A 214 -15.11 -5.16 3.19
N ASN A 215 -15.05 -3.83 3.13
CA ASN A 215 -15.88 -3.04 2.24
C ASN A 215 -15.44 -3.07 0.76
N GLY A 216 -14.18 -3.40 0.48
CA GLY A 216 -13.65 -3.46 -0.88
C GLY A 216 -13.68 -4.83 -1.53
N ALA A 217 -14.12 -5.88 -0.81
CA ALA A 217 -14.05 -7.26 -1.26
C ALA A 217 -15.46 -7.86 -1.46
N ASP A 218 -16.17 -7.48 -2.52
CA ASP A 218 -17.51 -8.03 -2.81
C ASP A 218 -17.53 -9.57 -2.86
N THR A 219 -16.41 -10.20 -3.24
CA THR A 219 -16.30 -11.67 -3.38
C THR A 219 -15.77 -12.38 -2.12
N TYR A 220 -14.98 -11.70 -1.27
CA TYR A 220 -14.30 -12.33 -0.12
C TYR A 220 -14.63 -11.69 1.24
N GLY A 221 -15.38 -10.58 1.26
CA GLY A 221 -15.80 -9.85 2.47
C GLY A 221 -16.45 -10.77 3.50
N PRO A 222 -17.43 -11.63 3.12
CA PRO A 222 -18.03 -12.57 4.06
C PRO A 222 -17.04 -13.58 4.65
N THR A 223 -16.12 -14.12 3.83
CA THR A 223 -15.09 -15.05 4.29
C THR A 223 -14.11 -14.37 5.24
N LEU A 224 -13.70 -13.14 4.93
CA LEU A 224 -12.84 -12.34 5.80
C LEU A 224 -13.54 -11.99 7.11
N ALA A 225 -14.81 -11.57 7.06
CA ALA A 225 -15.60 -11.24 8.25
C ALA A 225 -15.74 -12.46 9.18
N GLN A 226 -16.04 -13.63 8.61
CA GLN A 226 -16.06 -14.88 9.38
C GLN A 226 -14.70 -15.22 10.00
N ARG A 227 -13.60 -14.94 9.30
CA ARG A 227 -12.25 -15.15 9.85
C ARG A 227 -11.95 -14.18 10.98
N LEU A 228 -12.22 -12.89 10.80
CA LEU A 228 -12.04 -11.87 11.86
C LEU A 228 -12.91 -12.18 13.09
N ARG A 229 -14.12 -12.69 12.90
CA ARG A 229 -14.97 -13.19 14.00
C ARG A 229 -14.33 -14.37 14.72
N LYS A 230 -13.80 -15.36 14.00
CA LYS A 230 -13.08 -16.50 14.61
C LYS A 230 -11.84 -16.05 15.37
N ASP A 231 -11.15 -15.02 14.87
CA ASP A 231 -9.97 -14.42 15.52
C ASP A 231 -10.36 -13.44 16.65
N ARG A 232 -11.65 -13.34 16.98
CA ARG A 232 -12.21 -12.56 18.12
C ARG A 232 -12.02 -11.05 18.00
N TYR A 233 -12.11 -10.51 16.78
CA TYR A 233 -12.06 -9.05 16.56
C TYR A 233 -13.31 -8.33 17.10
N LEU A 234 -14.47 -9.00 17.16
CA LEU A 234 -15.67 -8.39 17.72
C LEU A 234 -15.49 -8.09 19.21
N GLU A 235 -15.00 -9.07 19.97
CA GLU A 235 -14.74 -8.91 21.40
C GLU A 235 -13.67 -7.86 21.67
N LEU A 236 -12.62 -7.83 20.83
CA LEU A 236 -11.62 -6.77 20.89
C LEU A 236 -12.24 -5.38 20.74
N LEU A 237 -13.13 -5.18 19.74
CA LEU A 237 -13.75 -3.88 19.49
C LEU A 237 -14.71 -3.48 20.61
N VAL A 238 -15.49 -4.44 21.12
CA VAL A 238 -16.38 -4.24 22.27
C VAL A 238 -15.61 -3.73 23.49
N GLU A 239 -14.40 -4.24 23.71
CA GLU A 239 -13.53 -3.83 24.81
C GLU A 239 -12.83 -2.47 24.54
N GLN A 240 -12.29 -2.27 23.34
CA GLN A 240 -11.47 -1.11 23.01
C GLN A 240 -12.29 0.18 22.77
N ILE A 241 -13.50 0.11 22.21
CA ILE A 241 -14.30 1.31 21.87
C ILE A 241 -14.57 2.19 23.11
N PRO A 242 -15.05 1.65 24.26
CA PRO A 242 -15.19 2.44 25.48
C PRO A 242 -13.87 3.06 25.96
N GLN A 243 -12.77 2.31 25.91
CA GLN A 243 -11.45 2.78 26.34
C GLN A 243 -10.94 3.94 25.47
N LEU A 244 -11.09 3.84 24.15
CA LEU A 244 -10.72 4.88 23.20
C LEU A 244 -11.54 6.17 23.42
N LEU A 245 -12.83 6.03 23.71
CA LEU A 245 -13.69 7.17 24.06
C LEU A 245 -13.24 7.85 25.36
N GLU A 246 -12.90 7.07 26.38
CA GLU A 246 -12.41 7.60 27.66
C GLU A 246 -11.03 8.29 27.52
N ALA A 247 -10.15 7.73 26.69
CA ALA A 247 -8.85 8.31 26.37
C ALA A 247 -8.94 9.55 25.45
N GLY A 248 -10.10 9.82 24.85
CA GLY A 248 -10.28 10.91 23.89
C GLY A 248 -9.59 10.69 22.54
N GLU A 249 -9.27 9.44 22.19
CA GLU A 249 -8.63 9.06 20.92
C GLU A 249 -9.66 8.98 19.77
N LEU A 250 -10.30 10.10 19.45
CA LEU A 250 -11.45 10.15 18.53
C LEU A 250 -11.14 9.61 17.13
N ASP A 251 -9.95 9.89 16.59
CA ASP A 251 -9.55 9.39 15.28
C ASP A 251 -9.45 7.85 15.24
N THR A 252 -8.91 7.24 16.30
CA THR A 252 -8.81 5.78 16.42
C THR A 252 -10.19 5.17 16.66
N LEU A 253 -11.00 5.83 17.49
CA LEU A 253 -12.38 5.45 17.80
C LEU A 253 -13.27 5.39 16.55
N ASP A 254 -13.22 6.40 15.67
CA ASP A 254 -13.96 6.40 14.40
C ASP A 254 -13.66 5.16 13.56
N HIS A 255 -12.37 4.82 13.42
CA HIS A 255 -11.94 3.68 12.63
C HIS A 255 -12.30 2.34 13.28
N ALA A 256 -12.28 2.26 14.63
CA ALA A 256 -12.76 1.10 15.36
C ALA A 256 -14.27 0.88 15.15
N LEU A 257 -15.06 1.95 15.21
CA LEU A 257 -16.50 1.90 14.90
C LEU A 257 -16.77 1.52 13.45
N ARG A 258 -15.98 2.05 12.50
CA ARG A 258 -16.06 1.70 11.09
C ARG A 258 -15.79 0.21 10.86
N LEU A 259 -14.81 -0.37 11.56
CA LEU A 259 -14.56 -1.81 11.51
C LEU A 259 -15.69 -2.62 12.15
N LEU A 260 -16.24 -2.17 13.28
CA LEU A 260 -17.39 -2.81 13.93
C LEU A 260 -18.59 -2.87 12.97
N VAL A 261 -18.94 -1.75 12.35
CA VAL A 261 -20.01 -1.67 11.35
C VAL A 261 -19.73 -2.60 10.17
N ALA A 262 -18.52 -2.57 9.62
CA ALA A 262 -18.15 -3.43 8.49
C ALA A 262 -18.25 -4.92 8.84
N LEU A 263 -17.88 -5.35 10.06
CA LEU A 263 -18.05 -6.74 10.49
C LEU A 263 -19.52 -7.16 10.50
N HIS A 264 -20.42 -6.28 10.94
CA HIS A 264 -21.86 -6.55 10.94
C HIS A 264 -22.48 -6.57 9.55
N ASP A 265 -21.98 -5.73 8.64
CA ASP A 265 -22.47 -5.69 7.26
C ASP A 265 -22.03 -6.91 6.44
N HIS A 266 -20.89 -7.51 6.76
CA HIS A 266 -20.31 -8.61 5.99
C HIS A 266 -20.42 -10.00 6.65
N ASP A 267 -20.69 -10.11 7.96
CA ASP A 267 -20.98 -11.39 8.62
C ASP A 267 -22.46 -11.48 9.05
N ALA A 268 -23.26 -12.18 8.26
CA ALA A 268 -24.69 -12.40 8.53
C ALA A 268 -25.00 -13.12 9.85
N SER A 269 -24.01 -13.75 10.49
CA SER A 269 -24.16 -14.33 11.84
C SER A 269 -24.08 -13.30 12.97
N LEU A 270 -23.60 -12.10 12.67
CA LEU A 270 -23.48 -11.00 13.60
C LEU A 270 -24.65 -10.03 13.46
N SER A 271 -25.07 -9.44 14.57
CA SER A 271 -26.06 -8.37 14.60
C SER A 271 -25.56 -7.28 15.53
N LEU A 272 -25.45 -6.05 15.03
CA LEU A 272 -25.00 -4.93 15.86
C LEU A 272 -25.99 -4.68 16.99
N ALA A 273 -27.30 -4.68 16.73
CA ALA A 273 -28.33 -4.54 17.77
C ALA A 273 -28.17 -5.57 18.90
N LYS A 274 -27.94 -6.84 18.54
CA LYS A 274 -27.68 -7.90 19.52
C LYS A 274 -26.39 -7.63 20.31
N THR A 275 -25.32 -7.27 19.61
CA THR A 275 -24.01 -6.97 20.23
C THR A 275 -24.11 -5.82 21.22
N LEU A 276 -24.82 -4.75 20.88
CA LEU A 276 -25.06 -3.62 21.76
C LEU A 276 -25.89 -4.01 23.00
N LYS A 277 -26.93 -4.82 22.81
CA LYS A 277 -27.77 -5.32 23.92
C LYS A 277 -26.98 -6.19 24.90
N GLU A 278 -26.07 -7.01 24.38
CA GLU A 278 -25.26 -7.96 25.18
C GLU A 278 -24.06 -7.30 25.87
N ASN A 279 -23.67 -6.08 25.47
CA ASN A 279 -22.48 -5.39 25.97
C ASN A 279 -22.83 -3.98 26.50
N PRO A 280 -23.24 -3.86 27.78
CA PRO A 280 -23.69 -2.59 28.35
C PRO A 280 -22.67 -1.46 28.31
N ALA A 281 -21.38 -1.76 28.46
CA ALA A 281 -20.30 -0.75 28.39
C ALA A 281 -20.18 -0.15 26.98
N LEU A 282 -20.24 -0.98 25.94
CA LEU A 282 -20.25 -0.53 24.55
C LEU A 282 -21.50 0.32 24.26
N TRP A 283 -22.67 -0.14 24.71
CA TRP A 283 -23.91 0.61 24.57
C TRP A 283 -23.82 2.01 25.21
N GLN A 284 -23.35 2.10 26.45
CA GLN A 284 -23.15 3.37 27.15
C GLN A 284 -22.14 4.27 26.43
N ALA A 285 -21.05 3.71 25.91
CA ALA A 285 -20.08 4.46 25.12
C ALA A 285 -20.72 5.07 23.86
N ILE A 286 -21.51 4.30 23.10
CA ILE A 286 -22.22 4.82 21.91
C ILE A 286 -23.21 5.91 22.29
N GLN A 287 -23.99 5.75 23.36
CA GLN A 287 -24.90 6.79 23.83
C GLN A 287 -24.15 8.08 24.20
N LYS A 288 -23.02 7.95 24.91
CA LYS A 288 -22.17 9.08 25.30
C LYS A 288 -21.57 9.79 24.08
N ILE A 289 -21.12 9.06 23.05
CA ILE A 289 -20.65 9.64 21.79
C ILE A 289 -21.74 10.54 21.21
N GLY A 290 -22.96 10.04 21.04
CA GLY A 290 -24.06 10.78 20.43
C GLY A 290 -24.56 12.01 21.22
N GLN A 291 -24.18 12.13 22.50
CA GLN A 291 -24.60 13.21 23.41
C GLN A 291 -23.46 14.17 23.78
N SER A 292 -22.27 14.00 23.19
CA SER A 292 -21.08 14.78 23.54
C SER A 292 -20.37 15.33 22.30
N PRO A 293 -19.44 16.29 22.47
CA PRO A 293 -18.61 16.79 21.36
C PRO A 293 -17.78 15.70 20.67
N ALA A 294 -17.61 14.52 21.28
CA ALA A 294 -16.96 13.39 20.65
C ALA A 294 -17.63 12.97 19.34
N ARG A 295 -18.94 13.27 19.18
CA ARG A 295 -19.68 13.00 17.95
C ARG A 295 -19.06 13.67 16.71
N ASP A 296 -18.49 14.86 16.87
CA ASP A 296 -17.90 15.63 15.77
C ASP A 296 -16.64 14.94 15.21
N GLY A 297 -16.01 14.05 15.99
CA GLY A 297 -14.88 13.23 15.57
C GLY A 297 -15.25 11.91 14.89
N ILE A 298 -16.54 11.60 14.75
CA ILE A 298 -17.03 10.36 14.13
C ILE A 298 -17.62 10.69 12.75
N SER A 299 -17.26 9.91 11.75
CA SER A 299 -17.74 10.05 10.38
C SER A 299 -19.27 9.89 10.32
N GLU A 300 -19.95 10.78 9.59
CA GLU A 300 -21.41 10.76 9.44
C GLU A 300 -21.95 9.42 8.92
N ASP A 301 -21.28 8.82 7.92
CA ASP A 301 -21.71 7.55 7.33
C ASP A 301 -21.66 6.38 8.33
N VAL A 302 -20.63 6.36 9.18
CA VAL A 302 -20.49 5.36 10.26
C VAL A 302 -21.58 5.58 11.30
N TRP A 303 -21.79 6.83 11.70
CA TRP A 303 -22.76 7.16 12.73
C TRP A 303 -24.19 6.91 12.29
N ASP A 304 -24.57 7.31 11.08
CA ASP A 304 -25.91 7.08 10.54
C ASP A 304 -26.23 5.59 10.51
N LYS A 305 -25.24 4.75 10.15
CA LYS A 305 -25.40 3.30 10.20
C LYS A 305 -25.63 2.79 11.62
N ILE A 306 -24.83 3.23 12.60
CA ILE A 306 -25.03 2.88 14.01
C ILE A 306 -26.42 3.34 14.47
N LYS A 307 -26.79 4.59 14.21
CA LYS A 307 -28.06 5.20 14.61
C LYS A 307 -29.27 4.51 14.00
N SER A 308 -29.18 4.00 12.78
CA SER A 308 -30.26 3.21 12.16
C SER A 308 -30.56 1.89 12.88
N ILE A 309 -29.65 1.45 13.75
CA ILE A 309 -29.70 0.19 14.48
C ILE A 309 -30.03 0.41 15.98
N LEU A 310 -29.87 1.64 16.48
CA LEU A 310 -30.28 2.09 17.83
C LEU A 310 -31.81 2.24 17.92
#